data_AF-A0A6M0GHD9-F1
#
_entry.id   AF-A0A6M0GHD9-F1
#
_cell.length_a   1.000
_cell.length_b   1.000
_cell.length_c   1.000
_cell.angle_alpha   90.00
_cell.angle_beta   90.00
_cell.angle_gamma   90.00
#
_symmetry.space_group_name_H-M   'P 1'
#
loop_
_entity.id
_entity.type
_entity.pdbx_description
1 polymer ?
#
loop_
_entity_poly.entity_id
_entity_poly.type
_entity_poly.pdbx_seq_one_letter_code
_entity_poly.pdbx_strand_id
1 'polypeptide(L)'
;LRFIDGDSPQPEDFLSWREQNPKQSCPKGVTECQACGLSVFTTQEGVCTALRRKPFLRRKQVAVGQLTPDNGVLLNTPSRGTGDNHHTWWVSKNTDPCKAFQLTIINCSNFTK
;
A
#
# COMPACT_ATOMS: atom_id res chain seq x y z
N LEU A 1 -3.19 3.39 -5.23
CA LEU A 1 -1.73 3.42 -5.47
C LEU A 1 -1.02 2.60 -4.41
N ARG A 2 -0.08 1.75 -4.79
CA ARG A 2 0.71 0.92 -3.86
C ARG A 2 2.17 0.91 -4.31
N PHE A 3 3.09 0.88 -3.35
CA PHE A 3 4.51 0.65 -3.65
C PHE A 3 4.75 -0.84 -3.90
N ILE A 4 5.50 -1.14 -4.96
CA ILE A 4 5.86 -2.50 -5.36
C ILE A 4 7.38 -2.63 -5.51
N ASP A 5 7.85 -3.87 -5.43
CA ASP A 5 9.19 -4.28 -5.81
C ASP A 5 9.29 -4.58 -7.32
N GLY A 6 10.42 -4.22 -7.93
CA GLY A 6 10.63 -4.46 -9.36
C GLY A 6 9.82 -3.55 -10.28
N ASP A 7 9.69 -3.96 -11.53
CA ASP A 7 9.09 -3.20 -12.65
C ASP A 7 7.69 -3.68 -13.04
N SER A 8 7.17 -4.68 -12.35
CA SER A 8 5.83 -5.23 -12.55
C SER A 8 5.25 -5.70 -11.22
N PRO A 9 3.94 -5.50 -10.96
CA PRO A 9 3.33 -6.03 -9.75
C PRO A 9 3.49 -7.55 -9.69
N GLN A 10 3.94 -8.06 -8.56
CA GLN A 10 4.06 -9.50 -8.29
C GLN A 10 3.20 -9.89 -7.09
N PRO A 11 2.77 -11.16 -6.97
CA PRO A 11 1.95 -11.61 -5.83
C PRO A 11 2.55 -11.25 -4.45
N GLU A 12 3.88 -11.29 -4.32
CA GLU A 12 4.61 -10.98 -3.09
C GLU A 12 4.43 -9.53 -2.64
N ASP A 13 4.23 -8.60 -3.59
CA ASP A 13 3.95 -7.20 -3.29
C ASP A 13 2.63 -7.01 -2.55
N PHE A 14 1.73 -8.00 -2.59
CA PHE A 14 0.41 -7.93 -2.00
C PHE A 14 0.24 -8.86 -0.79
N LEU A 15 1.34 -9.45 -0.29
CA LEU A 15 1.32 -10.15 0.99
C LEU A 15 1.29 -9.13 2.14
N SER A 16 0.33 -9.28 3.03
CA SER A 16 0.27 -8.55 4.29
C SER A 16 1.42 -8.92 5.22
N TRP A 17 1.67 -8.10 6.24
CA TRP A 17 2.71 -8.42 7.23
C TRP A 17 2.45 -9.77 7.89
N ARG A 18 1.17 -10.07 8.21
CA ARG A 18 0.74 -11.33 8.81
C ARG A 18 1.01 -12.53 7.89
N GLU A 19 0.75 -12.40 6.60
CA GLU A 19 1.03 -13.48 5.62
C GLU A 19 2.52 -13.73 5.45
N GLN A 20 3.35 -12.68 5.48
CA GLN A 20 4.81 -12.82 5.44
C GLN A 20 5.39 -13.37 6.75
N ASN A 21 4.71 -13.16 7.89
CA ASN A 21 5.20 -13.50 9.22
C ASN A 21 4.17 -14.31 10.03
N PRO A 22 3.72 -15.49 9.55
CA PRO A 22 2.56 -16.19 10.11
C PRO A 22 2.78 -16.66 11.55
N LYS A 23 4.02 -16.92 11.94
CA LYS A 23 4.40 -17.42 13.27
C LYS A 23 4.84 -16.33 14.25
N GLN A 24 4.99 -15.09 13.81
CA GLN A 24 5.44 -14.01 14.66
C GLN A 24 4.25 -13.33 15.35
N SER A 25 4.44 -12.84 16.57
CA SER A 25 3.48 -11.92 17.18
C SER A 25 3.44 -10.60 16.42
N CYS A 26 2.28 -9.94 16.39
CA CYS A 26 2.18 -8.61 15.76
C CYS A 26 3.24 -7.65 16.32
N PRO A 27 3.79 -6.74 15.49
CA PRO A 27 4.68 -5.70 15.97
C PRO A 27 4.05 -4.90 17.12
N LYS A 28 4.89 -4.38 18.03
CA LYS A 28 4.40 -3.61 19.18
C LYS A 28 3.50 -2.46 18.73
N GLY A 29 2.27 -2.41 19.26
CA GLY A 29 1.29 -1.38 18.94
C GLY A 29 0.52 -1.59 17.64
N VAL A 30 0.69 -2.75 16.99
CA VAL A 30 -0.06 -3.16 15.80
C VAL A 30 -1.02 -4.29 16.18
N THR A 31 -2.28 -4.17 15.76
CA THR A 31 -3.31 -5.20 15.93
C THR A 31 -3.26 -6.22 14.79
N GLU A 32 -3.86 -7.40 14.98
CA GLU A 32 -4.02 -8.38 13.88
C GLU A 32 -4.72 -7.77 12.66
N CYS A 33 -5.75 -6.95 12.90
CA CYS A 33 -6.46 -6.26 11.83
C CYS A 33 -5.49 -5.40 11.00
N GLN A 34 -4.65 -4.58 11.65
CA GLN A 34 -3.66 -3.78 10.94
C GLN A 34 -2.58 -4.63 10.25
N ALA A 35 -2.17 -5.74 10.88
CA ALA A 35 -1.15 -6.65 10.34
C ALA A 35 -1.60 -7.42 9.08
N CYS A 36 -2.91 -7.66 8.94
CA CYS A 36 -3.54 -8.26 7.76
C CYS A 36 -3.84 -7.24 6.64
N GLY A 37 -3.63 -5.95 6.89
CA GLY A 37 -3.92 -4.89 5.95
C GLY A 37 -2.74 -4.54 5.04
N LEU A 38 -3.04 -4.07 3.83
CA LEU A 38 -2.09 -3.53 2.88
C LEU A 38 -2.17 -2.01 2.84
N SER A 39 -1.04 -1.33 3.06
CA SER A 39 -0.95 0.11 2.86
C SER A 39 -1.15 0.49 1.38
N VAL A 40 -2.09 1.39 1.13
CA VAL A 40 -2.34 1.98 -0.18
C VAL A 40 -2.61 3.48 -0.04
N PHE A 41 -2.49 4.21 -1.13
CA PHE A 41 -2.77 5.64 -1.23
C PHE A 41 -3.82 5.89 -2.30
N THR A 42 -4.77 6.78 -2.02
CA THR A 42 -5.83 7.17 -2.96
C THR A 42 -5.41 8.35 -3.83
N THR A 43 -4.37 9.08 -3.44
CA THR A 43 -3.88 10.27 -4.15
C THR A 43 -2.40 10.20 -4.46
N GLN A 44 -1.99 10.87 -5.53
CA GLN A 44 -0.58 11.06 -5.90
C GLN A 44 0.18 11.85 -4.83
N GLU A 45 -0.47 12.85 -4.21
CA GLU A 45 0.09 13.61 -3.09
C GLU A 45 0.51 12.71 -1.92
N GLY A 46 -0.32 11.71 -1.59
CA GLY A 46 -0.04 10.73 -0.55
C GLY A 46 1.25 9.95 -0.83
N VAL A 47 1.40 9.46 -2.07
CA VAL A 47 2.60 8.75 -2.53
C VAL A 47 3.83 9.66 -2.48
N CYS A 48 3.74 10.88 -3.02
CA CYS A 48 4.85 11.83 -3.01
C CYS A 48 5.27 12.23 -1.59
N THR A 49 4.30 12.37 -0.68
CA THR A 49 4.57 12.62 0.73
C THR A 49 5.25 11.42 1.41
N ALA A 50 4.82 10.19 1.09
CA ALA A 50 5.47 8.98 1.56
C ALA A 50 6.93 8.90 1.07
N LEU A 51 7.18 9.13 -0.22
CA LEU A 51 8.53 9.14 -0.82
C LEU A 51 9.47 10.16 -0.17
N ARG A 52 8.95 11.36 0.13
CA ARG A 52 9.72 12.40 0.84
C ARG A 52 10.10 11.93 2.24
N ARG A 53 9.13 11.44 3.01
CA ARG A 53 9.30 11.14 4.45
C ARG A 53 9.94 9.79 4.75
N LYS A 54 9.91 8.84 3.81
CA LYS A 54 10.41 7.46 4.00
C LYS A 54 11.41 7.12 2.90
N PRO A 55 12.72 7.39 3.11
CA PRO A 55 13.74 7.20 2.09
C PRO A 55 13.82 5.79 1.48
N PHE A 56 13.50 4.75 2.24
CA PHE A 56 13.50 3.37 1.73
C PHE A 56 12.45 3.12 0.64
N LEU A 57 11.37 3.91 0.58
CA LEU A 57 10.35 3.82 -0.47
C LEU A 57 10.84 4.37 -1.81
N ARG A 58 11.91 5.17 -1.84
CA ARG A 58 12.42 5.80 -3.07
C ARG A 58 13.02 4.81 -4.07
N ARG A 59 13.26 3.57 -3.64
CA ARG A 59 13.73 2.47 -4.49
C ARG A 59 12.58 1.60 -5.02
N LYS A 60 11.36 1.82 -4.55
CA LYS A 60 10.16 1.07 -4.95
C LYS A 60 9.56 1.73 -6.18
N GLN A 61 8.91 0.94 -7.01
CA GLN A 61 8.01 1.47 -8.03
C GLN A 61 6.61 1.67 -7.46
N VAL A 62 5.71 2.27 -8.25
CA VAL A 62 4.32 2.50 -7.84
C VAL A 62 3.39 1.84 -8.84
N ALA A 63 2.41 1.10 -8.31
CA ALA A 63 1.32 0.55 -9.08
C ALA A 63 0.01 1.29 -8.77
N VAL A 64 -0.80 1.51 -9.80
CA VAL A 64 -2.19 1.97 -9.68
C VAL A 64 -3.11 0.78 -9.83
N GLY A 65 -4.14 0.70 -8.99
CA GLY A 65 -5.14 -0.34 -9.09
C GLY A 65 -6.53 0.24 -9.04
N GLN A 66 -7.44 -0.39 -9.77
CA GLN A 66 -8.87 -0.10 -9.72
C GLN A 66 -9.52 -1.16 -8.84
N LEU A 67 -9.90 -0.75 -7.63
CA LEU A 67 -10.51 -1.64 -6.66
C LEU A 67 -12.03 -1.50 -6.71
N THR A 68 -12.70 -2.64 -6.75
CA THR A 68 -14.13 -2.80 -6.56
C THR A 68 -14.39 -3.42 -5.18
N PRO A 69 -15.64 -3.42 -4.68
CA PRO A 69 -15.98 -4.10 -3.43
C PRO A 69 -15.59 -5.59 -3.41
N ASP A 70 -15.55 -6.27 -4.56
CA ASP A 70 -15.12 -7.66 -4.68
C ASP A 70 -13.62 -7.85 -4.37
N ASN A 71 -12.82 -6.80 -4.55
CA ASN A 71 -11.41 -6.82 -4.24
C ASN A 71 -11.12 -6.70 -2.74
N GLY A 72 -12.13 -6.41 -1.92
CA GLY A 72 -12.04 -6.33 -0.47
C GLY A 72 -12.40 -4.95 0.07
N VAL A 73 -11.98 -4.68 1.31
CA VAL A 73 -12.40 -3.49 2.04
C VAL A 73 -11.27 -2.48 2.06
N LEU A 74 -11.57 -1.25 1.65
CA LEU A 74 -10.65 -0.11 1.71
C LEU A 74 -11.18 0.91 2.70
N LEU A 75 -10.42 1.23 3.75
CA LEU A 75 -10.78 2.29 4.70
C LEU A 75 -9.66 3.31 4.85
N ASN A 76 -10.05 4.56 5.09
CA ASN A 76 -9.11 5.61 5.45
C ASN A 76 -8.49 5.30 6.82
N THR A 77 -7.17 5.25 6.87
CA THR A 77 -6.40 4.95 8.08
C THR A 77 -5.24 5.94 8.15
N PRO A 78 -5.50 7.19 8.58
CA PRO A 78 -4.51 8.24 8.50
C PRO A 78 -3.21 7.87 9.20
N SER A 79 -2.08 8.23 8.59
CA SER A 79 -0.76 7.91 9.12
C SER A 79 0.02 9.19 9.41
N ARG A 80 0.81 9.19 10.49
CA ARG A 80 1.65 10.32 10.94
C ARG A 80 2.59 10.88 9.84
N GLY A 81 2.81 10.11 8.78
CA GLY A 81 3.60 10.50 7.60
C GLY A 81 2.82 11.08 6.42
N THR A 82 1.57 10.70 6.22
CA THR A 82 0.87 10.96 4.95
C THR A 82 -0.54 11.51 5.13
N GLY A 83 -0.95 11.73 6.38
CA GLY A 83 -2.28 12.23 6.71
C GLY A 83 -3.37 11.30 6.19
N ASP A 84 -4.47 11.90 5.74
CA ASP A 84 -5.68 11.23 5.25
C ASP A 84 -5.51 10.56 3.88
N ASN A 85 -4.34 10.71 3.25
CA ASN A 85 -4.07 10.05 1.97
C ASN A 85 -3.75 8.56 2.13
N HIS A 86 -3.44 8.09 3.35
CA HIS A 86 -3.14 6.69 3.61
C HIS A 86 -4.40 5.90 3.95
N HIS A 87 -4.57 4.80 3.24
CA HIS A 87 -5.66 3.87 3.42
C HIS A 87 -5.08 2.48 3.70
N THR A 88 -5.87 1.68 4.39
CA THR A 88 -5.58 0.25 4.56
C THR A 88 -6.57 -0.51 3.72
N TRP A 89 -6.06 -1.43 2.92
CA TRP A 89 -6.84 -2.33 2.09
C TRP A 89 -6.72 -3.75 2.63
N TRP A 90 -7.85 -4.37 2.97
CA TRP A 90 -7.94 -5.77 3.35
C TRP A 90 -8.46 -6.55 2.15
N VAL A 91 -7.60 -7.39 1.57
CA VAL A 91 -7.90 -8.15 0.36
C VAL A 91 -8.90 -9.27 0.66
N SER A 92 -9.88 -9.44 -0.21
CA SER A 92 -10.78 -10.60 -0.16
C SER A 92 -10.02 -11.91 -0.41
N LYS A 93 -10.31 -12.96 0.36
CA LYS A 93 -9.59 -14.25 0.31
C LYS A 93 -9.54 -14.91 -1.08
N ASN A 94 -10.53 -14.66 -1.94
CA ASN A 94 -10.66 -15.30 -3.25
C ASN A 94 -10.29 -14.36 -4.41
N THR A 95 -9.61 -13.25 -4.11
CA THR A 95 -9.21 -12.27 -5.10
C THR A 95 -7.71 -12.34 -5.33
N ASP A 96 -7.30 -12.27 -6.60
CA ASP A 96 -5.91 -12.05 -6.99
C ASP A 96 -5.64 -10.53 -7.03
N PRO A 97 -4.98 -9.95 -6.00
CA PRO A 97 -4.74 -8.52 -5.95
C PRO A 97 -3.79 -8.05 -7.06
N CYS A 98 -2.89 -8.92 -7.53
CA CYS A 98 -1.89 -8.57 -8.53
C CYS A 98 -2.54 -8.16 -9.86
N LYS A 99 -3.61 -8.85 -10.25
CA LYS A 99 -4.38 -8.55 -11.48
C LYS A 99 -5.11 -7.22 -11.46
N ALA A 100 -5.37 -6.67 -10.28
CA ALA A 100 -6.07 -5.39 -10.15
C ALA A 100 -5.14 -4.18 -10.28
N PHE A 101 -3.82 -4.39 -10.39
CA PHE A 101 -2.81 -3.34 -10.39
C PHE A 101 -1.94 -3.38 -11.64
N GLN A 102 -1.50 -2.20 -12.06
CA GLN A 102 -0.53 -2.00 -13.14
C GLN A 102 0.48 -0.93 -12.75
N LEU A 103 1.70 -1.04 -13.28
CA LEU A 103 2.75 -0.04 -13.07
C LEU A 103 2.25 1.35 -13.52
N THR A 104 2.58 2.39 -12.76
CA THR A 104 2.29 3.78 -13.12
C THR A 104 3.45 4.70 -12.79
N ILE A 105 3.56 5.79 -13.54
CA ILE A 105 4.56 6.83 -13.30
C ILE A 105 3.98 7.87 -12.36
N ILE A 106 4.72 8.20 -11.31
CA ILE A 106 4.36 9.22 -10.34
C ILE A 106 5.28 10.42 -10.49
N ASN A 107 4.71 11.60 -10.76
CA ASN A 107 5.48 12.84 -10.80
C ASN A 107 5.29 13.64 -9.51
N CYS A 108 6.37 13.84 -8.75
CA CYS A 108 6.32 14.58 -7.49
C CYS A 108 6.71 16.05 -7.59
N SER A 109 6.96 16.59 -8.80
CA SER A 109 7.44 17.96 -9.00
C SER A 109 6.52 19.04 -8.43
N ASN A 110 5.22 18.78 -8.30
CA ASN A 110 4.22 19.77 -7.91
C ASN A 110 3.86 19.74 -6.41
N PHE A 111 4.46 18.84 -5.62
CA PHE A 111 4.13 18.66 -4.20
C PHE A 111 5.21 19.22 -3.25
N THR A 112 6.00 20.17 -3.73
CA THR A 112 6.90 21.01 -2.92
C THR A 112 6.09 22.07 -2.17
N LYS A 113 5.79 21.77 -0.91
CA LYS A 113 5.66 22.79 0.14
C LYS A 113 6.76 22.53 1.15
#